data_AF-A0A2V6ZJ55-F1
#
_entry.id   AF-A0A2V6ZJ55-F1
#
_cell.length_a   1.000
_cell.length_b   1.000
_cell.length_c   1.000
_cell.angle_alpha   90.00
_cell.angle_beta   90.00
_cell.angle_gamma   90.00
#
_symmetry.space_group_name_H-M   'P 1'
#
loop_
_entity.id
_entity.type
_entity.pdbx_description
1 polymer ?
#
loop_
_entity_poly.entity_id
_entity_poly.type
_entity_poly.pdbx_seq_one_letter_code
_entity_poly.pdbx_strand_id
1 'polypeptide(L)'
;EDAARHQLGLEGFTPQEQRLVRSLDLRYQGQAFELNVALGEPSANGLALDTLEAEFHRQHLAAYGHSSPGAQIELVNARLTTYGVVPRPAGERYRSASESMDMALAERRAVWFQGAPHDCPVWERERLPEGATLRGPAIVEEFGATTIVPPGWRGEVDVHGNLRCTRETPA
;
A
#
# COMPACT_ATOMS: atom_id res chain seq x y z
N GLU A 1 27.36 -7.49 6.15
CA GLU A 1 26.75 -7.76 4.84
C GLU A 1 26.92 -9.22 4.43
N ASP A 2 28.14 -9.77 4.51
CA ASP A 2 28.44 -11.17 4.14
C ASP A 2 27.53 -12.19 4.84
N ALA A 3 27.36 -12.07 6.15
CA ALA A 3 26.46 -12.93 6.91
C ALA A 3 25.01 -12.89 6.39
N ALA A 4 24.54 -11.70 5.95
CA ALA A 4 23.19 -11.53 5.43
C ALA A 4 23.03 -12.11 4.02
N ARG A 5 24.06 -11.95 3.16
CA ARG A 5 24.10 -12.59 1.83
C ARG A 5 24.13 -14.12 1.95
N HIS A 6 24.89 -14.63 2.90
CA HIS A 6 24.94 -16.06 3.20
C HIS A 6 23.57 -16.57 3.65
N GLN A 7 22.91 -15.88 4.58
CA GLN A 7 21.57 -16.24 5.04
C GLN A 7 20.54 -16.27 3.91
N LEU A 8 20.50 -15.23 3.06
CA LEU A 8 19.60 -15.21 1.89
C LEU A 8 19.93 -16.31 0.88
N GLY A 9 21.21 -16.67 0.74
CA GLY A 9 21.63 -17.81 -0.08
C GLY A 9 21.09 -19.14 0.45
N LEU A 10 21.07 -19.33 1.78
CA LEU A 10 20.47 -20.51 2.41
C LEU A 10 18.95 -20.57 2.21
N GLU A 11 18.29 -19.42 2.08
CA GLU A 11 16.85 -19.30 1.80
C GLU A 11 16.51 -19.46 0.30
N GLY A 12 17.51 -19.64 -0.56
CA GLY A 12 17.33 -19.92 -1.98
C GLY A 12 17.39 -18.70 -2.90
N PHE A 13 17.71 -17.51 -2.39
CA PHE A 13 17.84 -16.30 -3.21
C PHE A 13 19.23 -16.22 -3.85
N THR A 14 19.27 -16.11 -5.18
CA THR A 14 20.50 -15.86 -5.94
C THR A 14 21.03 -14.45 -5.68
N PRO A 15 22.33 -14.16 -5.90
CA PRO A 15 22.88 -12.82 -5.65
C PRO A 15 22.12 -11.67 -6.34
N GLN A 16 21.48 -11.93 -7.48
CA GLN A 16 20.68 -10.97 -8.24
C GLN A 16 19.31 -10.69 -7.60
N GLU A 17 18.81 -11.63 -6.80
CA GLU A 17 17.55 -11.52 -6.04
C GLU A 17 17.79 -10.98 -4.62
N GLN A 18 19.05 -10.72 -4.24
CA GLN A 18 19.38 -10.20 -2.92
C GLN A 18 19.56 -8.69 -2.97
N ARG A 19 18.74 -7.98 -2.18
CA ARG A 19 18.85 -6.54 -2.03
C ARG A 19 19.21 -6.17 -0.60
N LEU A 20 20.25 -5.37 -0.42
CA LEU A 20 20.76 -4.94 0.89
C LEU A 20 20.57 -3.43 1.00
N VAL A 21 19.89 -2.95 2.04
CA VAL A 21 19.66 -1.53 2.29
C VAL A 21 20.25 -1.15 3.64
N ARG A 22 21.12 -0.15 3.65
CA ARG A 22 21.82 0.35 4.83
C ARG A 22 21.13 1.61 5.35
N SER A 23 21.12 1.78 6.67
CA SER A 23 20.75 3.03 7.31
C SER A 23 21.50 3.23 8.62
N LEU A 24 21.56 4.47 9.10
CA LEU A 24 22.21 4.83 10.36
C LEU A 24 21.23 5.57 11.24
N ASP A 25 21.21 5.25 12.53
CA ASP A 25 20.52 6.06 13.53
C ASP A 25 21.47 7.15 14.02
N LEU A 26 21.10 8.39 13.76
CA LEU A 26 21.90 9.58 14.05
C LEU A 26 21.14 10.51 15.00
N ARG A 27 21.88 11.24 15.83
CA ARG A 27 21.33 12.30 16.69
C ARG A 27 22.34 13.41 16.90
N TYR A 28 21.90 14.58 17.34
CA TYR A 28 22.86 15.54 17.89
C TYR A 28 23.42 15.04 19.22
N GLN A 29 24.69 15.35 19.50
CA GLN A 29 25.28 15.05 20.80
C GLN A 29 24.43 15.64 21.93
N GLY A 30 24.11 14.81 22.92
CA GLY A 30 23.26 15.18 24.06
C GLY A 30 21.74 15.14 23.80
N GLN A 31 21.31 14.81 22.58
CA GLN A 31 19.89 14.60 22.27
C GLN A 31 19.42 13.22 22.74
N ALA A 32 18.15 13.11 23.13
CA ALA A 32 17.56 11.87 23.65
C ALA A 32 17.07 10.90 22.57
N PHE A 33 16.78 11.37 21.35
CA PHE A 33 16.15 10.60 20.29
C PHE A 33 16.96 10.62 19.00
N GLU A 34 16.97 9.50 18.29
CA GLU A 34 17.62 9.35 17.00
C GLU A 34 16.66 9.57 15.82
N LEU A 35 17.23 9.89 14.66
CA LEU A 35 16.60 9.82 13.35
C LEU A 35 17.31 8.77 12.50
N ASN A 36 16.53 7.94 11.80
CA ASN A 36 17.08 6.93 10.90
C ASN A 36 17.33 7.54 9.51
N VAL A 37 18.59 7.65 9.13
CA VAL A 37 19.01 8.18 7.82
C VAL A 37 19.37 7.03 6.89
N ALA A 38 18.64 6.93 5.78
CA ALA A 38 18.86 5.91 4.76
C ALA A 38 20.12 6.20 3.94
N LEU A 39 20.97 5.18 3.79
CA LEU A 39 22.15 5.22 2.91
C LEU A 39 21.90 4.52 1.57
N GLY A 40 20.79 3.78 1.46
CA GLY A 40 20.49 2.97 0.29
C GLY A 40 21.38 1.73 0.19
N GLU A 41 21.54 1.24 -1.03
CA GLU A 41 22.30 0.02 -1.30
C GLU A 41 23.81 0.24 -1.24
N PRO A 42 24.63 -0.80 -0.96
CA PRO A 42 26.08 -0.75 -1.05
C PRO A 42 26.56 -0.21 -2.40
N SER A 43 27.34 0.87 -2.38
CA SER A 43 27.95 1.48 -3.56
C SER A 43 29.47 1.41 -3.48
N ALA A 44 30.13 1.20 -4.63
CA ALA A 44 31.59 1.16 -4.72
C ALA A 44 32.27 2.49 -4.30
N ASN A 45 31.54 3.60 -4.40
CA ASN A 45 32.03 4.94 -4.05
C ASN A 45 32.08 5.21 -2.52
N GLY A 46 31.73 4.21 -1.70
CA GLY A 46 31.69 4.36 -0.24
C GLY A 46 30.54 5.24 0.24
N LEU A 47 30.69 5.76 1.46
CA LEU A 47 29.71 6.63 2.13
C LEU A 47 30.17 8.08 2.03
N ALA A 48 29.40 8.94 1.36
CA ALA A 48 29.64 10.38 1.36
C ALA A 48 29.13 10.99 2.68
N LEU A 49 30.04 11.24 3.62
CA LEU A 49 29.69 11.74 4.95
C LEU A 49 29.00 13.11 4.91
N ASP A 50 29.42 14.01 4.01
CA ASP A 50 28.78 15.32 3.86
C ASP A 50 27.31 15.20 3.43
N THR A 51 27.00 14.25 2.55
CA THR A 51 25.62 13.96 2.12
C THR A 51 24.79 13.41 3.27
N LEU A 52 25.39 12.57 4.11
CA LEU A 52 24.74 11.99 5.30
C LEU A 52 24.41 13.07 6.35
N GLU A 53 25.35 13.97 6.62
CA GLU A 53 25.16 15.09 7.55
C GLU A 53 24.07 16.04 7.05
N ALA A 54 24.13 16.42 5.78
CA ALA A 54 23.10 17.27 5.16
C ALA A 54 21.71 16.63 5.22
N GLU A 55 21.62 15.32 4.94
CA GLU A 55 20.37 14.57 5.00
C GLU A 55 19.83 14.47 6.44
N PHE A 56 20.70 14.23 7.43
CA PHE A 56 20.30 14.25 8.83
C PHE A 56 19.71 15.61 9.23
N HIS A 57 20.38 16.71 8.88
CA HIS A 57 19.87 18.06 9.17
C HIS A 57 18.53 18.34 8.49
N ARG A 58 18.36 17.88 7.24
CA ARG A 58 17.10 18.01 6.50
C ARG A 58 15.97 17.23 7.19
N GLN A 59 16.23 16.00 7.63
CA GLN A 59 15.24 15.20 8.36
C GLN A 59 14.92 15.79 9.72
N HIS A 60 15.93 16.30 10.45
CA HIS A 60 15.72 16.93 11.74
C HIS A 60 14.85 18.20 11.62
N LEU A 61 15.10 19.03 10.61
CA LEU A 61 14.26 20.18 10.30
C LEU A 61 12.81 19.76 9.99
N ALA A 62 12.63 18.70 9.20
CA ALA A 62 11.29 18.21 8.85
C ALA A 62 10.53 17.62 10.05
N ALA A 63 11.22 16.90 10.94
CA ALA A 63 10.61 16.21 12.08
C ALA A 63 10.35 17.17 13.26
N TYR A 64 11.26 18.11 13.53
CA TYR A 64 11.24 18.92 14.75
C TYR A 64 11.16 20.44 14.49
N GLY A 65 11.14 20.88 13.22
CA GLY A 65 11.02 22.28 12.85
C GLY A 65 12.30 23.11 13.04
N HIS A 66 13.42 22.49 13.43
CA HIS A 66 14.73 23.14 13.50
C HIS A 66 15.86 22.18 13.14
N SER A 67 17.05 22.70 12.86
CA SER A 67 18.29 21.94 12.79
C SER A 67 19.43 22.79 13.37
N SER A 68 20.53 22.15 13.76
CA SER A 68 21.73 22.79 14.32
C SER A 68 22.94 22.48 13.43
N PRO A 69 23.10 23.17 12.27
CA PRO A 69 24.29 23.01 11.44
C PRO A 69 25.56 23.31 12.23
N GLY A 70 26.55 22.41 12.15
CA GLY A 70 27.82 22.51 12.89
C GLY A 70 27.80 21.94 14.31
N ALA A 71 26.65 21.49 14.82
CA ALA A 71 26.61 20.68 16.03
C ALA A 71 27.13 19.26 15.74
N GLN A 72 27.78 18.64 16.72
CA GLN A 72 28.29 17.27 16.57
C GLN A 72 27.14 16.28 16.42
N ILE A 73 27.26 15.39 15.43
CA ILE A 73 26.34 14.28 15.18
C ILE A 73 26.94 13.00 15.76
N GLU A 74 26.15 12.27 16.54
CA GLU A 74 26.49 10.94 17.06
C GLU A 74 25.82 9.86 16.20
N LEU A 75 26.61 8.87 15.77
CA LEU A 75 26.10 7.62 15.23
C LEU A 75 25.80 6.68 16.40
N VAL A 76 24.53 6.33 16.58
CA VAL A 76 24.08 5.45 17.65
C VAL A 76 24.02 4.00 17.18
N ASN A 77 23.40 3.74 16.03
CA ASN A 77 23.28 2.40 15.46
C ASN A 77 23.60 2.39 13.96
N ALA A 78 24.21 1.29 13.49
CA ALA A 78 24.27 0.95 12.08
C ALA A 78 23.30 -0.20 11.78
N ARG A 79 22.44 -0.01 10.77
CA ARG A 79 21.38 -0.95 10.40
C ARG A 79 21.58 -1.46 8.99
N LEU A 80 21.27 -2.74 8.82
CA LEU A 80 21.20 -3.41 7.52
C LEU A 80 19.86 -4.14 7.43
N THR A 81 19.05 -3.76 6.44
CA THR A 81 17.82 -4.48 6.07
C THR A 81 18.09 -5.25 4.79
N THR A 82 17.72 -6.52 4.75
CA THR A 82 17.95 -7.38 3.58
C THR A 82 16.65 -7.95 3.05
N TYR A 83 16.50 -7.95 1.73
CA TYR A 83 15.30 -8.41 1.05
C TYR A 83 15.68 -9.53 0.07
N GLY A 84 14.92 -10.62 0.11
CA GLY A 84 14.81 -11.58 -0.99
C GLY A 84 13.77 -11.08 -1.98
N VAL A 85 14.20 -10.69 -3.17
CA VAL A 85 13.35 -10.14 -4.22
C VAL A 85 12.71 -11.30 -4.97
N VAL A 86 11.40 -11.47 -4.75
CA VAL A 86 10.59 -12.41 -5.52
C VAL A 86 9.93 -11.70 -6.70
N PRO A 87 9.63 -12.42 -7.80
CA PRO A 87 8.84 -11.86 -8.89
C PRO A 87 7.53 -11.29 -8.36
N ARG A 88 7.26 -10.02 -8.66
CA ARG A 88 5.95 -9.43 -8.37
C ARG A 88 4.92 -10.13 -9.25
N PRO A 89 3.82 -10.65 -8.69
CA PRO A 89 2.72 -11.15 -9.51
C PRO A 89 2.31 -10.08 -10.52
N ALA A 90 2.18 -10.46 -11.78
CA ALA A 90 1.62 -9.55 -12.77
C ALA A 90 0.19 -9.20 -12.33
N GLY A 91 -0.16 -7.92 -12.34
CA GLY A 91 -1.55 -7.51 -12.13
C GLY A 91 -2.36 -8.00 -13.31
N GLU A 92 -3.06 -9.12 -13.16
CA GLU A 92 -3.97 -9.60 -14.18
C GLU A 92 -5.15 -8.62 -14.32
N ARG A 93 -5.57 -8.41 -15.57
CA ARG A 93 -6.80 -7.67 -15.85
C ARG A 93 -7.98 -8.55 -15.48
N TYR A 94 -8.92 -7.99 -14.74
CA TYR A 94 -10.11 -8.70 -14.31
C TYR A 94 -10.94 -9.17 -15.51
N ARG A 95 -11.51 -10.37 -15.38
CA ARG A 95 -12.47 -10.94 -16.33
C ARG A 95 -13.65 -11.46 -15.53
N SER A 96 -14.81 -10.91 -15.82
CA SER A 96 -16.08 -11.39 -15.26
C SER A 96 -16.52 -12.70 -15.91
N ALA A 97 -17.34 -13.47 -15.20
CA ALA A 97 -18.02 -14.66 -15.72
C ALA A 97 -19.19 -14.32 -16.68
N SER A 98 -19.38 -13.03 -16.98
CA SER A 98 -20.50 -12.49 -17.76
C SER A 98 -20.06 -11.25 -18.54
N GLU A 99 -20.66 -11.03 -19.70
CA GLU A 99 -20.43 -9.85 -20.53
C GLU A 99 -21.43 -8.71 -20.28
N SER A 100 -22.46 -8.92 -19.45
CA SER A 100 -23.53 -7.94 -19.24
C SER A 100 -23.94 -7.78 -17.78
N MET A 101 -24.46 -6.59 -17.46
CA MET A 101 -25.04 -6.30 -16.16
C MET A 101 -26.25 -7.19 -15.86
N ASP A 102 -27.11 -7.44 -16.85
CA ASP A 102 -28.35 -8.19 -16.66
C ASP A 102 -28.08 -9.62 -16.19
N MET A 103 -27.02 -10.26 -16.69
CA MET A 103 -26.62 -11.60 -16.26
C MET A 103 -26.02 -11.65 -14.85
N ALA A 104 -25.64 -10.49 -14.30
CA ALA A 104 -25.13 -10.37 -12.94
C ALA A 104 -26.23 -10.15 -11.90
N LEU A 105 -27.47 -9.83 -12.31
CA LEU A 105 -28.59 -9.66 -11.39
C LEU A 105 -29.05 -11.04 -10.90
N ALA A 106 -28.82 -11.33 -9.63
CA ALA A 106 -29.24 -12.58 -9.02
C ALA A 106 -30.74 -12.53 -8.67
N GLU A 107 -31.11 -11.47 -7.94
CA GLU A 107 -32.47 -11.25 -7.46
C GLU A 107 -32.69 -9.78 -7.09
N ARG A 108 -33.93 -9.47 -6.68
CA ARG A 108 -34.27 -8.22 -6.01
C ARG A 108 -34.94 -8.56 -4.68
N ARG A 109 -34.53 -7.89 -3.61
CA ARG A 109 -35.12 -8.11 -2.28
C ARG A 109 -35.32 -6.80 -1.52
N ALA A 110 -36.34 -6.77 -0.67
CA ALA A 110 -36.61 -5.63 0.19
C ALA A 110 -35.55 -5.54 1.30
N VAL A 111 -34.85 -4.40 1.37
CA VAL A 111 -33.80 -4.12 2.36
C VAL A 111 -34.12 -2.79 3.04
N TRP A 112 -33.98 -2.75 4.36
CA TRP A 112 -34.32 -1.57 5.13
C TRP A 112 -33.12 -0.61 5.21
N PHE A 113 -33.32 0.63 4.76
CA PHE A 113 -32.39 1.75 4.97
C PHE A 113 -33.17 2.91 5.60
N GLN A 114 -32.58 3.55 6.62
CA GLN A 114 -33.15 4.74 7.27
C GLN A 114 -34.63 4.59 7.68
N GLY A 115 -35.04 3.40 8.12
CA GLY A 115 -36.41 3.12 8.57
C GLY A 115 -37.44 2.92 7.45
N ALA A 116 -37.03 2.79 6.19
CA ALA A 116 -37.91 2.47 5.07
C ALA A 116 -37.41 1.25 4.29
N PRO A 117 -38.30 0.39 3.76
CA PRO A 117 -37.90 -0.68 2.85
C PRO A 117 -37.57 -0.11 1.46
N HIS A 118 -36.47 -0.56 0.89
CA HIS A 118 -36.06 -0.30 -0.48
C HIS A 118 -36.00 -1.61 -1.25
N ASP A 119 -36.51 -1.62 -2.48
CA ASP A 119 -36.35 -2.75 -3.39
C ASP A 119 -34.93 -2.73 -3.99
N CYS A 120 -34.05 -3.59 -3.48
CA CYS A 120 -32.63 -3.57 -3.79
C CYS A 120 -32.25 -4.70 -4.76
N PRO A 121 -31.57 -4.40 -5.88
CA PRO A 121 -30.94 -5.44 -6.66
C PRO A 121 -29.79 -6.09 -5.88
N VAL A 122 -29.71 -7.41 -5.98
CA VAL A 122 -28.62 -8.23 -5.48
C VAL A 122 -27.82 -8.72 -6.69
N TRP A 123 -26.55 -8.34 -6.75
CA TRP A 123 -25.65 -8.65 -7.84
C TRP A 123 -24.67 -9.74 -7.45
N GLU A 124 -24.45 -10.73 -8.31
CA GLU A 124 -23.37 -11.70 -8.15
C GLU A 124 -22.03 -11.05 -8.51
N ARG A 125 -21.10 -10.97 -7.56
CA ARG A 125 -19.82 -10.29 -7.72
C ARG A 125 -19.03 -10.81 -8.91
N GLU A 126 -18.95 -12.12 -9.08
CA GLU A 126 -18.15 -12.76 -10.15
C GLU A 126 -18.66 -12.44 -11.56
N ARG A 127 -19.93 -12.03 -11.67
CA ARG A 127 -20.59 -11.73 -12.95
C ARG A 127 -20.60 -10.25 -13.31
N LEU A 128 -20.24 -9.35 -12.39
CA LEU A 128 -20.21 -7.92 -12.68
C LEU A 128 -19.07 -7.60 -13.66
N PRO A 129 -19.36 -7.07 -14.87
CA PRO A 129 -18.32 -6.78 -15.84
C PRO A 129 -17.39 -5.64 -15.41
N GLU A 130 -16.20 -5.57 -16.00
CA GLU A 130 -15.33 -4.40 -15.87
C GLU A 130 -16.08 -3.13 -16.29
N GLY A 131 -15.95 -2.05 -15.51
CA GLY A 131 -16.66 -0.79 -15.74
C GLY A 131 -18.13 -0.82 -15.29
N ALA A 132 -18.64 -1.96 -14.79
CA ALA A 132 -19.97 -2.05 -14.21
C ALA A 132 -20.20 -0.95 -13.18
N THR A 133 -21.34 -0.29 -13.29
CA THR A 133 -21.75 0.79 -12.40
C THR A 133 -23.04 0.41 -11.68
N LEU A 134 -23.02 0.54 -10.36
CA LEU A 134 -24.15 0.23 -9.48
C LEU A 134 -24.55 1.51 -8.74
N ARG A 135 -25.82 1.90 -8.82
CA ARG A 135 -26.37 2.97 -7.97
C ARG A 135 -27.01 2.35 -6.75
N GLY A 136 -26.64 2.84 -5.57
CA GLY A 136 -27.24 2.42 -4.33
C GLY A 136 -28.67 2.95 -4.16
N PRO A 137 -29.55 2.24 -3.42
CA PRO A 137 -29.23 1.06 -2.62
C PRO A 137 -29.12 -0.23 -3.44
N ALA A 138 -28.00 -0.94 -3.30
CA ALA A 138 -27.73 -2.22 -3.96
C ALA A 138 -26.91 -3.15 -3.05
N ILE A 139 -26.98 -4.45 -3.29
CA ILE A 139 -26.17 -5.47 -2.62
C ILE A 139 -25.32 -6.18 -3.66
N VAL A 140 -24.07 -6.45 -3.32
CA VAL A 140 -23.16 -7.29 -4.11
C VAL A 140 -22.76 -8.48 -3.25
N GLU A 141 -23.06 -9.69 -3.71
CA GLU A 141 -22.75 -10.94 -3.01
C GLU A 141 -21.60 -11.67 -3.69
N GLU A 142 -20.68 -12.15 -2.87
CA GLU A 142 -19.51 -12.95 -3.23
C GLU A 142 -19.45 -14.17 -2.31
N PHE A 143 -18.77 -15.23 -2.73
CA PHE A 143 -18.62 -16.45 -1.95
C PHE A 143 -18.20 -16.22 -0.48
N GLY A 144 -17.35 -15.21 -0.22
CA GLY A 144 -16.85 -14.89 1.13
C GLY A 144 -17.35 -13.57 1.72
N ALA A 145 -18.18 -12.80 1.01
CA ALA A 145 -18.53 -11.44 1.45
C ALA A 145 -19.87 -10.94 0.89
N THR A 146 -20.49 -10.02 1.62
CA THR A 146 -21.64 -9.25 1.15
C THR A 146 -21.35 -7.77 1.29
N THR A 147 -21.27 -7.06 0.17
CA THR A 147 -21.03 -5.61 0.14
C THR A 147 -22.35 -4.87 -0.06
N ILE A 148 -22.63 -3.92 0.81
CA ILE A 148 -23.79 -3.03 0.70
C ILE A 148 -23.33 -1.72 0.05
N VAL A 149 -23.97 -1.32 -1.05
CA VAL A 149 -23.85 0.01 -1.66
C VAL A 149 -25.05 0.84 -1.18
N PRO A 150 -24.89 1.74 -0.18
CA PRO A 150 -26.02 2.42 0.44
C PRO A 150 -26.71 3.44 -0.50
N PRO A 151 -27.91 3.94 -0.16
CA PRO A 151 -28.51 5.08 -0.86
C PRO A 151 -27.53 6.28 -0.93
N GLY A 152 -27.44 6.93 -2.10
CA GLY A 152 -26.52 8.04 -2.32
C GLY A 152 -25.06 7.63 -2.52
N TRP A 153 -24.79 6.35 -2.78
CA TRP A 153 -23.48 5.84 -3.16
C TRP A 153 -23.53 5.21 -4.55
N ARG A 154 -22.36 5.16 -5.18
CA ARG A 154 -22.10 4.49 -6.45
C ARG A 154 -20.99 3.46 -6.26
N GLY A 155 -21.21 2.25 -6.74
CA GLY A 155 -20.18 1.22 -6.90
C GLY A 155 -19.70 1.18 -8.34
N GLU A 156 -18.39 1.03 -8.55
CA GLU A 156 -17.78 0.83 -9.87
C GLU A 156 -16.78 -0.32 -9.83
N VAL A 157 -16.83 -1.22 -10.81
CA VAL A 157 -15.82 -2.28 -10.97
C VAL A 157 -14.66 -1.76 -11.80
N ASP A 158 -13.46 -1.69 -11.23
CA ASP A 158 -12.26 -1.25 -11.96
C ASP A 158 -11.63 -2.37 -12.81
N VAL A 159 -10.55 -2.02 -13.51
CA VAL A 159 -9.80 -2.93 -14.41
C VAL A 159 -9.17 -4.14 -13.72
N HIS A 160 -9.04 -4.10 -12.38
CA HIS A 160 -8.51 -5.18 -11.57
C HIS A 160 -9.61 -5.91 -10.79
N GLY A 161 -10.88 -5.55 -10.99
CA GLY A 161 -11.98 -6.16 -10.28
C GLY A 161 -12.08 -5.69 -8.84
N ASN A 162 -11.64 -4.48 -8.51
CA ASN A 162 -12.02 -3.87 -7.24
C ASN A 162 -13.40 -3.24 -7.37
N LEU A 163 -14.25 -3.40 -6.34
CA LEU A 163 -15.49 -2.64 -6.23
C LEU A 163 -15.22 -1.34 -5.49
N ARG A 164 -15.14 -0.23 -6.23
CA ARG A 164 -14.89 1.10 -5.70
C ARG A 164 -16.21 1.78 -5.35
N CYS A 165 -16.47 1.94 -4.06
CA CYS A 165 -17.65 2.64 -3.58
C CYS A 165 -17.32 4.11 -3.31
N THR A 166 -18.04 5.03 -3.95
CA THR A 166 -17.94 6.47 -3.71
C THR A 166 -19.29 7.04 -3.31
N ARG A 167 -19.27 7.99 -2.37
CA ARG A 167 -20.47 8.74 -2.00
C ARG A 167 -20.74 9.75 -3.12
N GLU A 168 -21.95 9.72 -3.67
CA GLU A 168 -22.41 10.76 -4.56
C GLU A 168 -22.81 11.97 -3.69
N THR A 169 -22.06 13.06 -3.78
CA THR A 169 -22.47 14.33 -3.17
C THR A 169 -23.70 14.82 -3.94
N PRO A 170 -24.80 15.17 -3.26
CA PRO A 170 -25.92 15.83 -3.94
C PRO A 170 -25.42 17.10 -4.64
N ALA A 171 -25.90 17.33 -5.87
CA ALA A 171 -25.72 18.59 -6.57
C ALA A 171 -26.44 19.74 -5.85
#